data_AF-A0A7V6C0E1-F1
#
_entry.id   AF-A0A7V6C0E1-F1
#
_cell.length_a   1.000
_cell.length_b   1.000
_cell.length_c   1.000
_cell.angle_alpha   90.00
_cell.angle_beta   90.00
_cell.angle_gamma   90.00
#
_symmetry.space_group_name_H-M   'P 1'
#
loop_
_entity.id
_entity.type
_entity.pdbx_description
1 polymer ?
#
loop_
_entity_poly.entity_id
_entity_poly.type
_entity_poly.pdbx_seq_one_letter_code
_entity_poly.pdbx_strand_id
1 'polypeptide(L)'
;AGIAKLAKKYNLWLHVDSAMAGSAMIIPELRWMWEGVEEADSIVLNPHKWLGAVFDISLFYVRDSEHLIRVMSTNPSYLQTANDDVVKNYRDWGIPLGRRFRALKLWFLLRSEGAEGLRKRLKRDISNAKWLAEQIKKRSDWELVAPVDLQTVCVRHIKQGFDGDRLEQHNQDWVAKINNSGKAYLTPAKIDNKWMVRISVGALPTERPDLEKLWQIMQDAVA
;
A
#
# COMPACT_ATOMS: atom_id res chain seq x y z
N ALA A 1 0.66 19.20 4.33
CA ALA A 1 0.08 20.49 4.81
C ALA A 1 -0.81 21.25 3.79
N GLY A 2 -0.48 21.34 2.49
CA GLY A 2 -1.24 22.17 1.53
C GLY A 2 -2.72 21.77 1.33
N ILE A 3 -2.99 20.47 1.17
CA ILE A 3 -4.34 19.95 0.94
C ILE A 3 -5.27 20.20 2.14
N ALA A 4 -4.79 19.98 3.36
CA ALA A 4 -5.57 20.22 4.58
C ALA A 4 -5.99 21.68 4.74
N LYS A 5 -5.10 22.64 4.42
CA LYS A 5 -5.44 24.07 4.45
C LYS A 5 -6.57 24.40 3.46
N LEU A 6 -6.54 23.82 2.26
CA LEU A 6 -7.60 24.00 1.27
C LEU A 6 -8.92 23.36 1.71
N ALA A 7 -8.87 22.12 2.22
CA ALA A 7 -10.05 21.43 2.71
C ALA A 7 -10.76 22.26 3.80
N LYS A 8 -10.00 22.76 4.79
CA LYS A 8 -10.52 23.67 5.82
C LYS A 8 -11.10 24.96 5.25
N LYS A 9 -10.38 25.62 4.33
CA LYS A 9 -10.82 26.89 3.71
C LYS A 9 -12.20 26.76 3.05
N TYR A 10 -12.47 25.62 2.41
CA TYR A 10 -13.71 25.39 1.67
C TYR A 10 -14.69 24.46 2.41
N ASN A 11 -14.45 24.17 3.70
CA ASN A 11 -15.27 23.28 4.51
C ASN A 11 -15.52 21.90 3.85
N LEU A 12 -14.46 21.32 3.28
CA LEU A 12 -14.48 19.99 2.67
C LEU A 12 -13.99 18.94 3.67
N TRP A 13 -14.60 17.75 3.61
CA TRP A 13 -14.12 16.59 4.34
C TRP A 13 -12.79 16.08 3.75
N LEU A 14 -11.74 16.04 4.57
CA LEU A 14 -10.45 15.48 4.19
C LEU A 14 -10.33 14.03 4.67
N HIS A 15 -10.41 13.10 3.72
CA HIS A 15 -10.03 11.70 3.93
C HIS A 15 -8.61 11.43 3.43
N VAL A 16 -7.79 10.79 4.25
CA VAL A 16 -6.44 10.33 3.86
C VAL A 16 -6.48 8.83 3.58
N ASP A 17 -6.40 8.47 2.30
CA ASP A 17 -6.17 7.08 1.90
C ASP A 17 -4.68 6.74 2.03
N SER A 18 -4.37 6.02 3.11
CA SER A 18 -3.04 5.47 3.37
C SER A 18 -3.05 3.94 3.32
N ALA A 19 -3.93 3.33 2.53
CA ALA A 19 -4.19 1.89 2.56
C ALA A 19 -2.92 1.03 2.54
N MET A 20 -1.95 1.33 1.69
CA MET A 20 -0.65 0.62 1.66
C MET A 20 0.40 1.35 2.50
N ALA A 21 0.68 2.61 2.16
CA ALA A 21 1.78 3.40 2.71
C ALA A 21 1.62 3.70 4.21
N GLY A 22 0.41 3.67 4.77
CA GLY A 22 0.16 3.87 6.21
C GLY A 22 0.90 2.85 7.08
N SER A 23 1.25 1.68 6.54
CA SER A 23 2.05 0.69 7.27
C SER A 23 3.47 1.20 7.57
N ALA A 24 4.06 2.02 6.69
CA ALA A 24 5.39 2.59 6.90
C ALA A 24 5.45 3.51 8.13
N MET A 25 4.32 3.94 8.67
CA MET A 25 4.28 4.94 9.74
C MET A 25 4.61 4.38 11.11
N ILE A 26 4.78 3.07 11.21
CA ILE A 26 5.41 2.51 12.40
C ILE A 26 6.92 2.73 12.39
N ILE A 27 7.54 3.09 11.25
CA ILE A 27 8.96 3.41 11.10
C ILE A 27 9.18 4.89 11.48
N PRO A 28 9.96 5.20 12.55
CA PRO A 28 10.19 6.57 12.98
C PRO A 28 10.76 7.48 11.87
N GLU A 29 11.68 6.97 11.06
CA GLU A 29 12.38 7.71 10.00
C GLU A 29 11.47 8.11 8.82
N LEU A 30 10.27 7.53 8.73
CA LEU A 30 9.30 7.82 7.66
C LEU A 30 8.11 8.65 8.16
N ARG A 31 8.13 9.10 9.42
CA ARG A 31 7.03 9.87 10.02
C ARG A 31 6.78 11.22 9.34
N TRP A 32 7.78 11.77 8.65
CA TRP A 32 7.64 12.98 7.85
C TRP A 32 6.53 12.86 6.79
N MET A 33 6.25 11.66 6.28
CA MET A 33 5.17 11.43 5.30
C MET A 33 3.76 11.67 5.88
N TRP A 34 3.64 11.74 7.20
CA TRP A 34 2.38 11.99 7.92
C TRP A 34 2.22 13.42 8.42
N GLU A 35 3.13 14.32 8.09
CA GLU A 35 3.01 15.74 8.48
C GLU A 35 1.73 16.39 7.92
N GLY A 36 0.84 16.82 8.82
CA GLY A 36 -0.46 17.38 8.49
C GLY A 36 -1.62 16.37 8.49
N VAL A 37 -1.36 15.09 8.80
CA VAL A 37 -2.42 14.07 8.91
C VAL A 37 -3.33 14.33 10.12
N GLU A 38 -2.82 15.01 11.14
CA GLU A 38 -3.55 15.50 12.31
C GLU A 38 -4.63 16.53 11.96
N GLU A 39 -4.75 16.91 10.68
CA GLU A 39 -5.78 17.78 10.13
C GLU A 39 -6.83 17.02 9.30
N ALA A 40 -6.66 15.72 9.08
CA ALA A 40 -7.61 14.89 8.34
C ALA A 40 -8.86 14.56 9.17
N ASP A 41 -10.03 14.54 8.56
CA ASP A 41 -11.27 14.12 9.22
C ASP A 41 -11.33 12.61 9.39
N SER A 42 -10.69 11.88 8.47
CA SER A 42 -10.57 10.43 8.55
C SER A 42 -9.35 9.89 7.83
N ILE A 43 -8.90 8.69 8.23
CA ILE A 43 -7.74 8.00 7.68
C ILE A 43 -8.10 6.53 7.51
N VAL A 44 -7.66 5.92 6.41
CA VAL A 44 -7.69 4.47 6.25
C VAL A 44 -6.28 3.91 6.10
N LEU A 45 -6.01 2.77 6.73
CA LEU A 45 -4.85 1.93 6.42
C LEU A 45 -5.26 0.45 6.34
N ASN A 46 -4.58 -0.33 5.51
CA ASN A 46 -4.88 -1.75 5.34
C ASN A 46 -3.71 -2.61 5.82
N PRO A 47 -3.74 -3.10 7.07
CA PRO A 47 -2.72 -4.05 7.56
C PRO A 47 -2.52 -5.28 6.67
N HIS A 48 -3.54 -5.68 5.90
CA HIS A 48 -3.43 -6.80 4.96
C HIS A 48 -2.66 -6.49 3.68
N LYS A 49 -2.29 -5.24 3.42
CA LYS A 49 -1.47 -4.89 2.25
C LYS A 49 0.01 -5.12 2.53
N TRP A 50 0.55 -4.44 3.55
CA TRP A 50 2.00 -4.43 3.78
C TRP A 50 2.42 -4.72 5.23
N LEU A 51 1.51 -4.53 6.20
CA LEU A 51 1.77 -4.88 7.60
C LEU A 51 1.75 -6.41 7.86
N GLY A 52 1.47 -7.25 6.87
CA GLY A 52 1.55 -8.70 7.00
C GLY A 52 0.34 -9.36 7.67
N ALA A 53 -0.76 -8.63 7.87
CA ALA A 53 -2.00 -9.25 8.34
C ALA A 53 -2.64 -10.07 7.21
N VAL A 54 -3.30 -11.19 7.53
CA VAL A 54 -4.05 -11.96 6.52
C VAL A 54 -5.28 -11.17 6.07
N PHE A 55 -5.64 -11.26 4.78
CA PHE A 55 -6.83 -10.62 4.20
C PHE A 55 -8.14 -11.08 4.88
N ASP A 56 -9.18 -10.26 5.07
CA ASP A 56 -9.31 -8.82 4.89
C ASP A 56 -9.23 -8.05 6.22
N ILE A 57 -8.59 -6.88 6.25
CA ILE A 57 -8.62 -5.96 7.40
C ILE A 57 -8.22 -4.54 7.01
N SER A 58 -9.15 -3.61 7.15
CA SER A 58 -8.90 -2.17 7.01
C SER A 58 -9.16 -1.50 8.35
N LEU A 59 -8.24 -0.65 8.78
CA LEU A 59 -8.42 0.20 9.93
C LEU A 59 -8.88 1.56 9.43
N PHE A 60 -10.03 1.99 9.91
CA PHE A 60 -10.61 3.29 9.63
C PHE A 60 -10.59 4.09 10.92
N TYR A 61 -9.93 5.24 10.89
CA TYR A 61 -9.92 6.20 11.98
C TYR A 61 -10.71 7.43 11.52
N VAL A 62 -11.56 7.96 12.40
CA VAL A 62 -12.34 9.17 12.16
C VAL A 62 -12.20 10.08 13.36
N ARG A 63 -12.11 11.39 13.11
CA ARG A 63 -11.97 12.42 14.14
C ARG A 63 -13.24 12.57 14.97
N ASP A 64 -14.39 12.64 14.31
CA ASP A 64 -15.71 12.69 14.94
C ASP A 64 -16.43 11.34 14.73
N SER A 65 -16.34 10.45 15.72
CA SER A 65 -17.06 9.17 15.69
C SER A 65 -18.58 9.34 15.76
N GLU A 66 -19.06 10.40 16.41
CA GLU A 66 -20.50 10.66 16.50
C GLU A 66 -21.06 11.07 15.14
N HIS A 67 -20.29 11.79 14.32
CA HIS A 67 -20.67 12.03 12.92
C HIS A 67 -20.86 10.72 12.16
N LEU A 68 -19.92 9.78 12.29
CA LEU A 68 -20.04 8.47 11.64
C LEU A 68 -21.30 7.72 12.12
N ILE A 69 -21.53 7.67 13.42
CA ILE A 69 -22.69 6.99 14.02
C ILE A 69 -24.01 7.64 13.55
N ARG A 70 -24.10 8.97 13.54
CA ARG A 70 -25.30 9.68 13.03
C ARG A 70 -25.64 9.32 11.58
N VAL A 71 -24.63 9.03 10.76
CA VAL A 71 -24.81 8.68 9.34
C VAL A 71 -25.08 7.18 9.15
N MET A 72 -24.43 6.32 9.93
CA MET A 72 -24.42 4.87 9.70
C MET A 72 -25.35 4.08 10.62
N SER A 73 -25.81 4.65 11.73
CA SER A 73 -26.54 3.91 12.76
C SER A 73 -27.91 3.43 12.27
N THR A 74 -28.25 2.21 12.71
CA THR A 74 -29.62 1.69 12.62
C THR A 74 -30.00 1.19 14.01
N ASN A 75 -31.17 1.61 14.52
CA ASN A 75 -31.60 1.28 15.87
C ASN A 75 -32.95 0.54 15.90
N PRO A 76 -33.06 -0.65 15.29
CA PRO A 76 -34.27 -1.45 15.42
C PRO A 76 -34.39 -2.01 16.84
N SER A 77 -35.64 -2.11 17.33
CA SER A 77 -35.93 -2.50 18.73
C SER A 77 -35.34 -3.85 19.14
N TYR A 78 -35.20 -4.82 18.23
CA TYR A 78 -34.66 -6.14 18.52
C TYR A 78 -33.13 -6.16 18.73
N LEU A 79 -32.43 -5.05 18.50
CA LEU A 79 -30.98 -4.91 18.73
C LEU A 79 -30.64 -4.05 19.95
N GLN A 80 -31.64 -3.45 20.60
CA GLN A 80 -31.43 -2.57 21.74
C GLN A 80 -31.01 -3.37 22.96
N THR A 81 -29.99 -2.88 23.66
CA THR A 81 -29.51 -3.49 24.91
C THR A 81 -29.35 -2.46 26.02
N ALA A 82 -29.40 -2.91 27.27
CA ALA A 82 -29.19 -2.06 28.45
C ALA A 82 -27.78 -1.44 28.51
N ASN A 83 -26.85 -1.87 27.65
CA ASN A 83 -25.47 -1.38 27.62
C ASN A 83 -25.18 -0.44 26.46
N ASP A 84 -26.17 -0.11 25.61
CA ASP A 84 -25.93 0.65 24.38
C ASP A 84 -25.31 2.04 24.63
N ASP A 85 -25.55 2.63 25.81
CA ASP A 85 -24.99 3.92 26.22
C ASP A 85 -23.58 3.84 26.84
N VAL A 86 -23.09 2.64 27.18
CA VAL A 86 -21.79 2.45 27.87
C VAL A 86 -20.77 1.68 27.03
N VAL A 87 -21.16 1.10 25.90
CA VAL A 87 -20.26 0.41 24.97
C VAL A 87 -20.34 0.95 23.55
N LYS A 88 -19.26 0.74 22.78
CA LYS A 88 -19.27 1.03 21.35
C LYS A 88 -19.97 -0.08 20.57
N ASN A 89 -21.17 0.20 20.11
CA ASN A 89 -21.89 -0.65 19.18
C ASN A 89 -21.30 -0.53 17.77
N TYR A 90 -20.37 -1.43 17.47
CA TYR A 90 -19.64 -1.42 16.21
C TYR A 90 -20.54 -1.57 14.97
N ARG A 91 -21.77 -2.11 15.11
CA ARG A 91 -22.79 -2.12 14.04
C ARG A 91 -23.06 -0.74 13.46
N ASP A 92 -22.95 0.31 14.27
CA ASP A 92 -23.23 1.70 13.89
C ASP A 92 -22.01 2.40 13.23
N TRP A 93 -20.93 1.65 12.96
CA TRP A 93 -19.66 2.18 12.44
C TRP A 93 -19.42 1.80 10.97
N GLY A 94 -20.42 1.29 10.27
CA GLY A 94 -20.29 0.93 8.87
C GLY A 94 -21.51 0.23 8.31
N ILE A 95 -21.40 -0.20 7.06
CA ILE A 95 -22.52 -0.72 6.27
C ILE A 95 -23.10 -2.04 6.84
N PRO A 96 -22.30 -3.08 7.17
CA PRO A 96 -22.88 -4.35 7.58
C PRO A 96 -23.22 -4.38 9.08
N LEU A 97 -24.41 -4.91 9.39
CA LEU A 97 -24.84 -5.22 10.75
C LEU A 97 -23.91 -6.28 11.39
N GLY A 98 -23.83 -7.46 10.75
CA GLY A 98 -22.98 -8.56 11.19
C GLY A 98 -21.51 -8.35 10.85
N ARG A 99 -20.59 -8.86 11.70
CA ARG A 99 -19.15 -8.75 11.47
C ARG A 99 -18.35 -9.93 12.00
N ARG A 100 -17.27 -10.25 11.30
CA ARG A 100 -16.24 -11.21 11.73
C ARG A 100 -15.41 -10.61 12.87
N PHE A 101 -14.79 -11.45 13.68
CA PHE A 101 -13.83 -11.04 14.72
C PHE A 101 -12.46 -10.66 14.11
N ARG A 102 -12.42 -9.61 13.27
CA ARG A 102 -11.20 -9.19 12.53
C ARG A 102 -10.08 -8.70 13.46
N ALA A 103 -10.42 -8.18 14.63
CA ALA A 103 -9.42 -7.69 15.59
C ALA A 103 -8.52 -8.81 16.12
N LEU A 104 -9.00 -10.07 16.17
CA LEU A 104 -8.25 -11.21 16.70
C LEU A 104 -6.93 -11.43 15.95
N LYS A 105 -6.97 -11.47 14.61
CA LYS A 105 -5.76 -11.69 13.80
C LYS A 105 -4.77 -10.52 13.88
N LEU A 106 -5.25 -9.29 13.99
CA LEU A 106 -4.37 -8.13 14.15
C LEU A 106 -3.72 -8.14 15.53
N TRP A 107 -4.48 -8.44 16.58
CA TRP A 107 -3.95 -8.55 17.93
C TRP A 107 -2.85 -9.61 18.02
N PHE A 108 -3.07 -10.80 17.46
CA PHE A 108 -2.03 -11.85 17.44
C PHE A 108 -0.80 -11.44 16.63
N LEU A 109 -0.95 -10.80 15.47
CA LEU A 109 0.17 -10.27 14.69
C LEU A 109 1.00 -9.27 15.51
N LEU A 110 0.34 -8.32 16.19
CA LEU A 110 1.02 -7.32 17.03
C LEU A 110 1.72 -7.98 18.22
N ARG A 111 1.10 -9.02 18.81
CA ARG A 111 1.65 -9.75 19.95
C ARG A 111 2.82 -10.66 19.58
N SER A 112 2.78 -11.30 18.42
CA SER A 112 3.81 -12.24 17.96
C SER A 112 5.05 -11.53 17.42
N GLU A 113 4.85 -10.50 16.59
CA GLU A 113 5.96 -9.79 15.93
C GLU A 113 6.50 -8.63 16.79
N GLY A 114 5.65 -8.04 17.62
CA GLY A 114 5.95 -6.77 18.28
C GLY A 114 6.15 -5.61 17.29
N ALA A 115 6.28 -4.39 17.83
CA ALA A 115 6.53 -3.21 17.00
C ALA A 115 7.87 -3.31 16.25
N GLU A 116 8.90 -3.88 16.88
CA GLU A 116 10.24 -3.95 16.31
C GLU A 116 10.35 -4.98 15.18
N GLY A 117 9.73 -6.16 15.33
CA GLY A 117 9.69 -7.15 14.24
C GLY A 117 8.99 -6.61 12.99
N LEU A 118 7.85 -5.92 13.18
CA LEU A 118 7.13 -5.28 12.09
C LEU A 118 7.96 -4.18 11.41
N ARG A 119 8.62 -3.30 12.18
CA ARG A 119 9.52 -2.27 11.63
C ARG A 119 10.69 -2.89 10.87
N LYS A 120 11.33 -3.91 11.43
CA LYS A 120 12.46 -4.61 10.79
C LYS A 120 12.05 -5.16 9.42
N ARG A 121 10.87 -5.79 9.31
CA ARG A 121 10.36 -6.31 8.05
C ARG A 121 10.08 -5.20 7.03
N LEU A 122 9.39 -4.13 7.43
CA LEU A 122 9.12 -3.02 6.51
C LEU A 122 10.42 -2.34 6.04
N LYS A 123 11.41 -2.18 6.95
CA LYS A 123 12.74 -1.66 6.61
C LYS A 123 13.50 -2.58 5.64
N ARG A 124 13.39 -3.91 5.80
CA ARG A 124 13.93 -4.90 4.85
C ARG A 124 13.31 -4.69 3.47
N ASP A 125 11.99 -4.60 3.36
CA ASP A 125 11.30 -4.44 2.08
C ASP A 125 11.71 -3.15 1.36
N ILE A 126 11.80 -2.03 2.10
CA ILE A 126 12.29 -0.74 1.58
C ILE A 126 13.74 -0.85 1.11
N SER A 127 14.62 -1.47 1.91
CA SER A 127 16.02 -1.71 1.53
C SER A 127 16.12 -2.56 0.27
N ASN A 128 15.24 -3.56 0.13
CA ASN A 128 15.16 -4.42 -1.03
C ASN A 128 14.77 -3.65 -2.30
N ALA A 129 13.72 -2.84 -2.21
CA ALA A 129 13.27 -1.97 -3.30
C ALA A 129 14.34 -0.93 -3.71
N LYS A 130 14.97 -0.27 -2.73
CA LYS A 130 16.03 0.72 -2.98
C LYS A 130 17.22 0.12 -3.70
N TRP A 131 17.72 -1.04 -3.27
CA TRP A 131 18.82 -1.70 -3.97
C TRP A 131 18.47 -2.10 -5.41
N LEU A 132 17.23 -2.54 -5.67
CA LEU A 132 16.80 -2.86 -7.04
C LEU A 132 16.79 -1.58 -7.88
N ALA A 133 16.28 -0.48 -7.32
CA ALA A 133 16.36 0.83 -7.95
C ALA A 133 17.80 1.24 -8.25
N GLU A 134 18.76 0.99 -7.35
CA GLU A 134 20.18 1.26 -7.60
C GLU A 134 20.79 0.35 -8.67
N GLN A 135 20.36 -0.92 -8.81
CA GLN A 135 20.82 -1.74 -9.94
C GLN A 135 20.27 -1.23 -11.28
N ILE A 136 19.00 -0.82 -11.30
CA ILE A 136 18.35 -0.24 -12.47
C ILE A 136 19.06 1.06 -12.89
N LYS A 137 19.38 1.96 -11.96
CA LYS A 137 20.09 3.22 -12.26
C LYS A 137 21.47 3.04 -12.89
N LYS A 138 22.13 1.89 -12.67
CA LYS A 138 23.44 1.59 -13.29
C LYS A 138 23.33 1.23 -14.78
N ARG A 139 22.10 1.15 -15.31
CA ARG A 139 21.81 0.73 -16.66
C ARG A 139 21.17 1.88 -17.44
N SER A 140 21.79 2.27 -18.56
CA SER A 140 21.28 3.34 -19.42
C SER A 140 20.06 2.93 -20.25
N ASP A 141 19.85 1.62 -20.41
CA ASP A 141 18.73 1.00 -21.10
C ASP A 141 17.50 0.82 -20.19
N TRP A 142 17.54 1.30 -18.93
CA TRP A 142 16.42 1.24 -18.01
C TRP A 142 16.11 2.62 -17.40
N GLU A 143 14.82 2.87 -17.17
CA GLU A 143 14.32 4.12 -16.61
C GLU A 143 13.53 3.83 -15.33
N LEU A 144 13.90 4.49 -14.22
CA LEU A 144 13.02 4.60 -13.06
C LEU A 144 11.99 5.69 -13.30
N VAL A 145 10.71 5.32 -13.28
CA VAL A 145 9.60 6.23 -13.61
C VAL A 145 9.28 7.17 -12.44
N ALA A 146 9.62 6.78 -11.22
CA ALA A 146 9.40 7.57 -10.01
C ALA A 146 10.47 7.29 -8.93
N PRO A 147 10.67 8.20 -7.98
CA PRO A 147 11.46 7.94 -6.78
C PRO A 147 10.95 6.72 -6.00
N VAL A 148 11.88 6.00 -5.35
CA VAL A 148 11.59 4.78 -4.59
C VAL A 148 11.75 5.07 -3.10
N ASP A 149 10.74 5.70 -2.51
CA ASP A 149 10.72 6.06 -1.09
C ASP A 149 10.25 4.92 -0.18
N LEU A 150 9.40 4.05 -0.72
CA LEU A 150 8.81 2.90 -0.04
C LEU A 150 9.25 1.59 -0.70
N GLN A 151 8.31 0.67 -0.96
CA GLN A 151 8.63 -0.68 -1.44
C GLN A 151 8.33 -0.95 -2.92
N THR A 152 7.68 -0.01 -3.61
CA THR A 152 7.28 -0.21 -5.00
C THR A 152 8.27 0.46 -5.93
N VAL A 153 8.83 -0.32 -6.85
CA VAL A 153 9.68 0.16 -7.94
C VAL A 153 8.85 0.23 -9.22
N CYS A 154 8.82 1.40 -9.84
CA CYS A 154 8.17 1.63 -11.13
C CYS A 154 9.26 1.81 -12.20
N VAL A 155 9.31 0.92 -13.18
CA VAL A 155 10.42 0.86 -14.14
C VAL A 155 9.94 0.67 -15.57
N ARG A 156 10.73 1.16 -16.53
CA ARG A 156 10.61 0.88 -17.97
C ARG A 156 11.94 0.42 -18.52
N HIS A 157 11.91 -0.45 -19.53
CA HIS A 157 13.06 -0.75 -20.35
C HIS A 157 13.01 0.09 -21.63
N ILE A 158 14.10 0.81 -21.91
CA ILE A 158 14.27 1.71 -23.05
C ILE A 158 15.10 0.99 -24.11
N LYS A 159 14.43 0.21 -24.96
CA LYS A 159 15.09 -0.53 -26.04
C LYS A 159 15.48 0.42 -27.17
N GLN A 160 16.75 0.41 -27.57
CA GLN A 160 17.24 1.26 -28.65
C GLN A 160 16.45 1.02 -29.95
N GLY A 161 16.03 2.11 -30.60
CA GLY A 161 15.26 2.05 -31.85
C GLY A 161 13.77 1.70 -31.67
N PHE A 162 13.28 1.65 -30.43
CA PHE A 162 11.86 1.51 -30.10
C PHE A 162 11.34 2.84 -29.55
N ASP A 163 10.27 3.36 -30.14
CA ASP A 163 9.58 4.57 -29.76
C ASP A 163 8.05 4.39 -29.86
N GLY A 164 7.31 5.35 -29.31
CA GLY A 164 5.83 5.35 -29.32
C GLY A 164 5.24 3.99 -28.94
N ASP A 165 4.29 3.52 -29.75
CA ASP A 165 3.58 2.27 -29.54
C ASP A 165 4.51 1.03 -29.49
N ARG A 166 5.67 1.07 -30.18
CA ARG A 166 6.62 -0.04 -30.14
C ARG A 166 7.30 -0.15 -28.77
N LEU A 167 7.68 0.98 -28.18
CA LEU A 167 8.25 1.00 -26.83
C LEU A 167 7.21 0.61 -25.77
N GLU A 168 5.97 1.05 -25.96
CA GLU A 168 4.84 0.71 -25.12
C GLU A 168 4.56 -0.80 -25.16
N GLN A 169 4.45 -1.40 -26.35
CA GLN A 169 4.26 -2.83 -26.52
C GLN A 169 5.44 -3.64 -25.96
N HIS A 170 6.68 -3.20 -26.22
CA HIS A 170 7.88 -3.84 -25.65
C HIS A 170 7.79 -3.98 -24.13
N ASN A 171 7.34 -2.93 -23.43
CA ASN A 171 7.22 -2.95 -21.98
C ASN A 171 6.13 -3.89 -21.45
N GLN A 172 5.09 -4.15 -22.25
CA GLN A 172 4.09 -5.17 -21.94
C GLN A 172 4.64 -6.58 -22.21
N ASP A 173 5.37 -6.76 -23.31
CA ASP A 173 5.84 -8.06 -23.79
C ASP A 173 6.87 -8.69 -22.84
N TRP A 174 7.87 -7.94 -22.37
CA TRP A 174 8.87 -8.52 -21.46
C TRP A 174 8.26 -8.93 -20.12
N VAL A 175 7.25 -8.18 -19.64
CA VAL A 175 6.49 -8.56 -18.44
C VAL A 175 5.66 -9.81 -18.67
N ALA A 176 4.97 -9.89 -19.81
CA ALA A 176 4.21 -11.08 -20.19
C ALA A 176 5.14 -12.31 -20.28
N LYS A 177 6.33 -12.17 -20.87
CA LYS A 177 7.37 -13.22 -20.92
C LYS A 177 7.77 -13.69 -19.52
N ILE A 178 7.98 -12.78 -18.57
CA ILE A 178 8.28 -13.13 -17.18
C ILE A 178 7.09 -13.84 -16.51
N ASN A 179 5.89 -13.28 -16.61
CA ASN A 179 4.69 -13.84 -15.97
C ASN A 179 4.37 -15.24 -16.50
N ASN A 180 4.50 -15.45 -17.82
CA ASN A 180 4.28 -16.73 -18.48
C ASN A 180 5.36 -17.78 -18.15
N SER A 181 6.55 -17.34 -17.72
CA SER A 181 7.61 -18.26 -17.28
C SER A 181 7.34 -18.93 -15.92
N GLY A 182 6.40 -18.40 -15.13
CA GLY A 182 6.14 -18.86 -13.76
C GLY A 182 7.25 -18.55 -12.74
N LYS A 183 8.34 -17.87 -13.15
CA LYS A 183 9.49 -17.57 -12.27
C LYS A 183 9.26 -16.36 -11.37
N ALA A 184 8.43 -15.41 -11.81
CA ALA A 184 8.06 -14.22 -11.08
C ALA A 184 6.72 -13.68 -11.61
N TYR A 185 6.10 -12.77 -10.86
CA TYR A 185 4.87 -12.11 -11.28
C TYR A 185 4.97 -10.60 -11.06
N LEU A 186 4.93 -9.84 -12.16
CA LEU A 186 5.01 -8.38 -12.19
C LEU A 186 3.73 -7.80 -12.79
N THR A 187 3.39 -6.57 -12.39
CA THR A 187 2.15 -5.93 -12.85
C THR A 187 2.46 -4.71 -13.73
N PRO A 188 2.00 -4.67 -14.99
CA PRO A 188 2.09 -3.46 -15.80
C PRO A 188 1.05 -2.43 -15.33
N ALA A 189 1.36 -1.15 -15.52
CA ALA A 189 0.47 -0.03 -15.24
C ALA A 189 0.76 1.13 -16.18
N LYS A 190 -0.16 2.11 -16.26
CA LYS A 190 0.07 3.34 -17.00
C LYS A 190 0.21 4.54 -16.07
N ILE A 191 1.10 5.45 -16.44
CA ILE A 191 1.15 6.83 -15.93
C ILE A 191 1.34 7.75 -17.14
N ASP A 192 0.55 8.82 -17.23
CA ASP A 192 0.53 9.73 -18.38
C ASP A 192 0.46 9.00 -19.74
N ASN A 193 -0.42 7.98 -19.80
CA ASN A 193 -0.61 7.07 -20.93
C ASN A 193 0.60 6.20 -21.35
N LYS A 194 1.73 6.26 -20.64
CA LYS A 194 2.92 5.43 -20.87
C LYS A 194 2.90 4.20 -19.97
N TRP A 195 3.17 3.04 -20.55
CA TRP A 195 3.32 1.79 -19.80
C TRP A 195 4.60 1.78 -19.00
N MET A 196 4.46 1.34 -17.76
CA MET A 196 5.51 1.03 -16.82
C MET A 196 5.22 -0.30 -16.15
N VAL A 197 6.22 -0.83 -15.47
CA VAL A 197 6.13 -2.09 -14.75
C VAL A 197 6.34 -1.82 -13.27
N ARG A 198 5.40 -2.31 -12.46
CA ARG A 198 5.39 -2.16 -11.01
C ARG A 198 5.89 -3.45 -10.38
N ILE A 199 6.98 -3.34 -9.63
CA ILE A 199 7.53 -4.38 -8.78
C ILE A 199 7.26 -3.96 -7.33
N SER A 200 6.33 -4.63 -6.67
CA SER A 200 5.98 -4.35 -5.26
C SER A 200 6.67 -5.34 -4.34
N VAL A 201 7.63 -4.87 -3.55
CA VAL A 201 8.37 -5.71 -2.59
C VAL A 201 7.59 -5.74 -1.27
N GLY A 202 7.28 -6.93 -0.76
CA GLY A 202 6.53 -7.01 0.50
C GLY A 202 5.88 -8.34 0.82
N ALA A 203 6.02 -9.34 -0.06
CA ALA A 203 5.68 -10.70 0.30
C ALA A 203 6.57 -11.16 1.48
N LEU A 204 5.96 -11.84 2.46
CA LEU A 204 6.63 -12.23 3.69
C LEU A 204 7.98 -12.95 3.47
N PRO A 205 8.09 -13.96 2.57
CA PRO A 205 9.33 -14.71 2.39
C PRO A 205 10.37 -14.03 1.50
N THR A 206 10.05 -12.90 0.84
CA THR A 206 10.96 -12.28 -0.13
C THR A 206 12.17 -11.66 0.55
N GLU A 207 13.35 -12.11 0.14
CA GLU A 207 14.66 -11.64 0.61
C GLU A 207 15.51 -11.07 -0.53
N ARG A 208 16.68 -10.50 -0.19
CA ARG A 208 17.61 -9.91 -1.17
C ARG A 208 17.93 -10.87 -2.35
N PRO A 209 18.23 -12.16 -2.15
CA PRO A 209 18.54 -13.07 -3.25
C PRO A 209 17.39 -13.25 -4.25
N ASP A 210 16.14 -13.13 -3.80
CA ASP A 210 14.99 -13.19 -4.71
C ASP A 210 14.95 -11.97 -5.64
N LEU A 211 15.33 -10.78 -5.13
CA LEU A 211 15.43 -9.57 -5.95
C LEU A 211 16.63 -9.61 -6.90
N GLU A 212 17.73 -10.22 -6.50
CA GLU A 212 18.88 -10.47 -7.38
C GLU A 212 18.50 -11.39 -8.53
N LYS A 213 17.80 -12.48 -8.21
CA LYS A 213 17.27 -13.41 -9.22
C LYS A 213 16.23 -12.74 -10.12
N LEU A 214 15.32 -11.94 -9.55
CA LEU A 214 14.35 -11.17 -10.32
C LEU A 214 15.05 -10.22 -11.30
N TRP A 215 16.09 -9.52 -10.83
CA TRP A 215 16.85 -8.61 -11.67
C TRP A 215 17.54 -9.33 -12.84
N GLN A 216 18.08 -10.53 -12.62
CA GLN A 216 18.59 -11.36 -13.72
C GLN A 216 17.48 -11.76 -14.71
N ILE A 217 16.33 -12.22 -14.20
CA ILE A 217 15.17 -12.57 -15.03
C ILE A 217 14.69 -11.37 -15.87
N MET A 218 14.69 -10.16 -15.30
CA MET A 218 14.35 -8.94 -16.02
C MET A 218 15.31 -8.65 -17.17
N GLN A 219 16.62 -8.79 -16.94
CA GLN A 219 17.64 -8.61 -17.97
C GLN A 219 17.51 -9.66 -19.09
N ASP A 220 17.31 -10.94 -18.74
CA ASP A 220 17.11 -12.02 -19.72
C ASP A 220 15.79 -11.86 -20.50
N ALA A 221 14.79 -11.21 -19.92
CA ALA A 221 13.51 -10.99 -20.58
C ALA A 221 13.61 -9.95 -21.70
N VAL A 222 14.46 -8.93 -21.54
CA VAL A 222 14.60 -7.80 -22.48
C VAL A 222 15.74 -7.95 -23.49
N ALA A 223 16.68 -8.87 -23.22
CA ALA A 223 17.68 -9.35 -24.18
C ALA A 223 16.98 -9.90 -25.43
#